data_AF-A0A847MF95-F1
#
_entry.id   AF-A0A847MF95-F1
#
_cell.length_a   1.000
_cell.length_b   1.000
_cell.length_c   1.000
_cell.angle_alpha   90.00
_cell.angle_beta   90.00
_cell.angle_gamma   90.00
#
_symmetry.space_group_name_H-M   'P 1'
#
loop_
_entity.id
_entity.type
_entity.pdbx_description
1 polymer ?
#
loop_
_entity_poly.entity_id
_entity_poly.type
_entity_poly.pdbx_seq_one_letter_code
_entity_poly.pdbx_strand_id
1 'polypeptide(L)'
;MRGHITQIGIRGLLNDKNSFLEAKKFGTKIISAQQVFEKGLNWIIGEIPQSKNVYVTIDIDVFDPSIAPGTGTPEPGGLSYIQVKKVLASLPCKDRILGFDLVEVNPLYDSGEMTSQ
;
A
#
# COMPACT_ATOMS: atom_id res chain seq x y z
N MET A 1 14.85 13.61 -14.11
CA MET A 1 13.80 12.58 -14.31
C MET A 1 12.88 12.64 -13.12
N ARG A 2 11.56 12.70 -13.34
CA ARG A 2 10.57 12.61 -12.25
C ARG A 2 10.37 11.13 -11.93
N GLY A 3 10.43 10.75 -10.65
CA GLY A 3 10.11 9.38 -10.23
C GLY A 3 8.61 9.08 -10.43
N HIS A 4 8.27 7.82 -10.67
CA HIS A 4 6.88 7.37 -10.73
C HIS A 4 6.46 6.86 -9.34
N ILE A 5 5.32 7.35 -8.83
CA ILE A 5 4.76 6.88 -7.56
C ILE A 5 3.50 6.06 -7.88
N THR A 6 3.41 4.85 -7.31
CA THR A 6 2.20 4.02 -7.34
C THR A 6 1.76 3.77 -5.90
N GLN A 7 0.60 4.30 -5.53
CA GLN A 7 -0.03 4.09 -4.22
C GLN A 7 -1.09 3.00 -4.35
N ILE A 8 -1.06 2.01 -3.45
CA ILE A 8 -1.94 0.84 -3.49
C ILE A 8 -2.63 0.74 -2.14
N GLY A 9 -3.96 0.64 -2.14
CA GLY A 9 -4.76 0.48 -0.92
C GLY A 9 -5.37 1.75 -0.34
N ILE A 10 -5.29 2.87 -1.07
CA ILE A 10 -6.00 4.11 -0.72
C ILE A 10 -7.50 3.80 -0.55
N ARG A 11 -8.07 4.23 0.57
CA ARG A 11 -9.47 3.95 0.95
C ARG A 11 -9.99 5.01 1.93
N GLY A 12 -11.25 4.84 2.35
CA GLY A 12 -11.80 5.62 3.44
C GLY A 12 -12.20 7.05 3.09
N LEU A 13 -12.68 7.76 4.11
CA LEU A 13 -13.18 9.13 4.02
C LEU A 13 -12.14 10.18 4.43
N LEU A 14 -11.01 9.74 5.00
CA LEU A 14 -9.93 10.62 5.44
C LEU A 14 -9.15 11.20 4.27
N ASN A 15 -9.26 10.60 3.08
CA ASN A 15 -8.66 11.10 1.86
C ASN A 15 -9.51 12.22 1.24
N ASP A 16 -9.03 13.47 1.34
CA ASP A 16 -9.73 14.60 0.76
C ASP A 16 -9.59 14.63 -0.78
N LYS A 17 -10.60 15.23 -1.43
CA LYS A 17 -10.67 15.30 -2.89
C LYS A 17 -9.50 16.09 -3.50
N ASN A 18 -8.97 17.10 -2.81
CA ASN A 18 -7.87 17.92 -3.33
C ASN A 18 -6.57 17.12 -3.35
N SER A 19 -6.26 16.37 -2.29
CA SER A 19 -5.08 15.48 -2.24
C SER A 19 -5.07 14.49 -3.40
N PHE A 20 -6.22 13.89 -3.72
CA PHE A 20 -6.35 12.99 -4.87
C PHE A 20 -6.09 13.70 -6.22
N LEU A 21 -6.64 14.91 -6.39
CA LEU A 21 -6.44 15.70 -7.60
C LEU A 21 -5.00 16.16 -7.75
N GLU A 22 -4.33 16.52 -6.66
CA GLU A 22 -2.92 16.89 -6.65
C GLU A 22 -2.03 15.71 -7.00
N ALA A 23 -2.23 14.56 -6.35
CA ALA A 23 -1.50 13.32 -6.68
C ALA A 23 -1.61 13.00 -8.18
N LYS A 24 -2.80 13.13 -8.77
CA LYS A 24 -2.98 12.98 -10.23
C LYS A 24 -2.19 14.00 -11.04
N LYS A 25 -2.14 15.27 -10.64
CA LYS A 25 -1.33 16.31 -11.32
C LYS A 25 0.17 15.99 -11.28
N PHE A 26 0.64 15.34 -10.22
CA PHE A 26 2.03 14.90 -10.10
C PHE A 26 2.34 13.61 -10.86
N GLY A 27 1.33 12.98 -11.48
CA GLY A 27 1.48 11.72 -12.22
C GLY A 27 1.50 10.49 -11.32
N THR A 28 1.05 10.61 -10.06
CA THR A 28 0.90 9.49 -9.13
C THR A 28 -0.21 8.57 -9.60
N LYS A 29 0.08 7.27 -9.67
CA LYS A 29 -0.91 6.25 -9.91
C LYS A 29 -1.53 5.83 -8.58
N ILE A 30 -2.85 5.89 -8.49
CA ILE A 30 -3.59 5.50 -7.29
C ILE A 30 -4.42 4.27 -7.62
N ILE A 31 -4.23 3.20 -6.85
CA ILE A 31 -5.00 1.97 -6.88
C ILE A 31 -5.73 1.84 -5.55
N SER A 32 -7.06 1.95 -5.57
CA SER A 32 -7.85 1.91 -4.32
C SER A 32 -7.98 0.48 -3.78
N ALA A 33 -8.23 0.34 -2.48
CA ALA A 33 -8.51 -0.98 -1.88
C ALA A 33 -9.71 -1.69 -2.56
N GLN A 34 -10.72 -0.92 -2.98
CA GLN A 34 -11.85 -1.43 -3.77
C GLN A 34 -11.38 -2.01 -5.11
N GLN A 35 -10.50 -1.33 -5.85
CA GLN A 35 -9.96 -1.85 -7.10
C GLN A 35 -9.12 -3.10 -6.88
N VAL A 36 -8.36 -3.17 -5.78
CA VAL A 36 -7.60 -4.36 -5.40
C VAL A 36 -8.53 -5.56 -5.20
N PHE A 37 -9.65 -5.35 -4.51
CA PHE A 37 -10.68 -6.37 -4.27
C PHE A 37 -11.37 -6.82 -5.57
N GLU A 38 -11.86 -5.86 -6.38
CA GLU A 38 -12.66 -6.15 -7.57
C GLU A 38 -11.84 -6.73 -8.74
N LYS A 39 -10.60 -6.26 -8.92
CA LYS A 39 -9.79 -6.60 -10.10
C LYS A 39 -8.73 -7.67 -9.83
N GLY A 40 -8.41 -7.90 -8.56
CA GLY A 40 -7.51 -8.96 -8.13
C GLY A 40 -6.02 -8.71 -8.42
N LEU A 41 -5.19 -9.64 -7.96
CA LEU A 41 -3.74 -9.44 -7.82
C LEU A 41 -2.99 -9.31 -9.14
N ASN A 42 -3.36 -10.08 -10.16
CA ASN A 42 -2.69 -10.02 -11.47
C ASN A 42 -2.87 -8.65 -12.12
N TRP A 43 -4.05 -8.04 -11.98
CA TRP A 43 -4.30 -6.69 -12.49
C TRP A 43 -3.41 -5.68 -11.77
N ILE A 44 -3.38 -5.68 -10.43
CA ILE A 44 -2.56 -4.75 -9.63
C ILE A 44 -1.08 -4.82 -10.02
N ILE A 45 -0.53 -6.04 -10.15
CA ILE A 45 0.87 -6.26 -10.53
C ILE A 45 1.15 -5.71 -11.94
N GLY A 46 0.20 -5.86 -12.87
CA GLY A 46 0.26 -5.29 -14.21
C GLY A 46 0.22 -3.77 -14.22
N GLU A 47 -0.45 -3.15 -13.26
CA GLU A 47 -0.55 -1.70 -13.14
C GLU A 47 0.74 -1.04 -12.62
N ILE A 48 1.63 -1.79 -11.94
CA ILE A 48 2.93 -1.27 -11.49
C ILE A 48 3.86 -1.12 -12.70
N PRO A 49 4.32 0.10 -13.06
CA PRO A 49 5.19 0.31 -14.21
C PRO A 49 6.59 -0.26 -13.96
N GLN A 50 7.23 -0.75 -15.02
CA GLN A 50 8.65 -1.15 -14.96
C GLN A 50 9.53 0.11 -14.98
N SER A 51 10.56 0.16 -14.13
CA SER A 51 11.33 1.39 -13.88
C SER A 51 12.83 1.17 -13.65
N LYS A 52 13.32 -0.07 -13.72
CA LYS A 52 14.68 -0.56 -13.41
C LYS A 52 15.00 -0.61 -11.90
N ASN A 53 14.62 0.41 -11.14
CA ASN A 53 14.88 0.52 -9.71
C ASN A 53 13.60 0.91 -8.97
N VAL A 54 13.29 0.23 -7.86
CA VAL A 54 12.12 0.51 -7.04
C VAL A 54 12.51 0.66 -5.56
N TYR A 55 11.85 1.59 -4.87
CA TYR A 55 11.86 1.71 -3.41
C TYR A 55 10.45 1.42 -2.91
N VAL A 56 10.34 0.70 -1.79
CA VAL A 56 9.04 0.29 -1.24
C VAL A 56 8.86 0.90 0.15
N THR A 57 7.79 1.65 0.35
CA THR A 57 7.36 2.07 1.68
C THR A 57 6.04 1.38 2.00
N ILE A 58 5.94 0.80 3.19
CA ILE A 58 4.73 0.13 3.66
C ILE A 58 4.22 0.91 4.86
N ASP A 59 3.10 1.60 4.67
CA ASP A 59 2.30 2.06 5.80
C ASP A 59 1.49 0.87 6.33
N ILE A 60 1.67 0.51 7.60
CA ILE A 60 1.01 -0.66 8.19
C ILE A 60 -0.52 -0.52 8.18
N ASP A 61 -1.03 0.72 8.14
CA ASP A 61 -2.46 0.98 8.07
C ASP A 61 -3.08 0.61 6.71
N VAL A 62 -2.28 0.16 5.73
CA VAL A 62 -2.79 -0.45 4.49
C VAL A 62 -3.59 -1.73 4.74
N PHE A 63 -3.27 -2.44 5.83
CA PHE A 63 -3.95 -3.68 6.21
C PHE A 63 -5.32 -3.40 6.82
N ASP A 64 -6.23 -4.37 6.68
CA ASP A 64 -7.47 -4.31 7.44
C ASP A 64 -7.17 -4.37 8.96
N PRO A 65 -7.88 -3.62 9.81
CA PRO A 65 -7.64 -3.62 11.26
C PRO A 65 -7.80 -4.99 11.92
N SER A 66 -8.53 -5.93 11.29
CA SER A 66 -8.58 -7.33 11.74
C SER A 66 -7.23 -8.08 11.63
N ILE A 67 -6.27 -7.52 10.89
CA ILE A 67 -4.94 -8.08 10.63
C ILE A 67 -3.87 -7.25 11.35
N ALA A 68 -3.92 -5.93 11.23
CA ALA A 68 -2.94 -5.02 11.85
C ALA A 68 -3.65 -3.91 12.65
N PRO A 69 -4.14 -4.20 13.86
CA PRO A 69 -4.84 -3.20 14.68
C PRO A 69 -3.92 -2.11 15.26
N GLY A 70 -2.63 -2.41 15.44
CA GLY A 70 -1.63 -1.52 16.02
C GLY A 70 -1.15 -0.39 15.11
N THR A 71 -2.02 0.58 14.81
CA THR A 71 -1.71 1.81 14.07
C THR A 71 -2.50 3.01 14.62
N GLY A 72 -2.10 4.24 14.29
CA GLY A 72 -2.79 5.46 14.70
C GLY A 72 -4.13 5.68 13.98
N THR A 73 -4.30 5.18 12.76
CA THR A 73 -5.45 5.44 11.88
C THR A 73 -6.06 4.16 11.30
N PRO A 74 -6.61 3.25 12.14
CA PRO A 74 -7.20 2.02 11.63
C PRO A 74 -8.46 2.31 10.80
N GLU A 75 -8.46 1.92 9.53
CA GLU A 75 -9.60 2.08 8.62
C GLU A 75 -10.11 0.73 8.08
N PRO A 76 -11.41 0.40 8.20
CA PRO A 76 -11.95 -0.87 7.70
C PRO A 76 -11.89 -0.99 6.18
N GLY A 77 -11.89 -2.24 5.68
CA GLY A 77 -11.81 -2.52 4.24
C GLY A 77 -10.39 -2.42 3.69
N GLY A 78 -9.40 -2.68 4.53
CA GLY A 78 -7.99 -2.72 4.16
C GLY A 78 -7.61 -3.98 3.40
N LEU A 79 -6.33 -4.08 3.03
CA LEU A 79 -5.80 -5.23 2.31
C LEU A 79 -5.57 -6.40 3.26
N SER A 80 -5.65 -7.61 2.72
CA SER A 80 -5.19 -8.82 3.41
C SER A 80 -3.68 -8.98 3.34
N TYR A 81 -3.12 -9.71 4.31
CA TYR A 81 -1.70 -10.12 4.32
C TYR A 81 -1.27 -10.76 2.98
N ILE A 82 -2.10 -11.64 2.42
CA ILE A 82 -1.80 -12.34 1.17
C ILE A 82 -1.75 -11.38 -0.02
N GLN A 83 -2.62 -10.37 -0.08
CA GLN A 83 -2.61 -9.40 -1.16
C GLN A 83 -1.32 -8.59 -1.17
N VAL A 84 -0.94 -8.03 -0.01
CA VAL A 84 0.31 -7.26 0.12
C VAL A 84 1.52 -8.14 -0.15
N LYS A 85 1.60 -9.34 0.46
CA LYS A 85 2.70 -10.29 0.23
C LYS A 85 2.88 -10.65 -1.24
N LYS A 86 1.80 -10.90 -1.99
CA LYS A 86 1.92 -11.23 -3.43
C LYS A 86 2.39 -10.05 -4.26
N VAL A 87 1.96 -8.82 -3.94
CA VAL A 87 2.49 -7.61 -4.60
C VAL A 87 3.99 -7.50 -4.35
N LEU A 88 4.43 -7.55 -3.09
CA LEU A 88 5.85 -7.44 -2.72
C LEU A 88 6.70 -8.53 -3.37
N ALA A 89 6.23 -9.79 -3.35
CA ALA A 89 6.93 -10.92 -3.96
C ALA A 89 7.04 -10.83 -5.49
N SER A 90 6.20 -10.02 -6.14
CA SER A 90 6.25 -9.81 -7.60
C SER A 90 7.28 -8.77 -8.05
N LEU A 91 7.67 -7.85 -7.16
CA LEU A 91 8.53 -6.72 -7.50
C LEU A 91 9.94 -7.14 -7.99
N PRO A 92 10.63 -8.12 -7.36
CA PRO A 92 11.95 -8.55 -7.82
C PRO A 92 11.98 -9.13 -9.25
N CYS A 93 10.83 -9.61 -9.75
CA CYS A 93 10.71 -10.10 -11.11
C CYS A 93 10.65 -8.96 -12.15
N LYS A 94 10.38 -7.72 -11.70
CA LYS A 94 10.19 -6.53 -12.56
C LYS A 94 11.36 -5.58 -12.47
N ASP A 95 11.84 -5.30 -11.26
CA ASP A 95 12.77 -4.23 -10.97
C ASP A 95 13.74 -4.60 -9.84
N ARG A 96 14.88 -3.88 -9.77
CA ARG A 96 15.81 -3.99 -8.65
C ARG A 96 15.26 -3.21 -7.46
N ILE A 97 15.04 -3.89 -6.33
CA ILE A 97 14.67 -3.25 -5.07
C ILE A 97 15.91 -2.55 -4.49
N LEU A 98 15.82 -1.23 -4.29
CA LEU A 98 16.90 -0.41 -3.70
C LEU A 98 16.85 -0.39 -2.17
N GLY A 99 15.67 -0.56 -1.59
CA GLY A 99 15.44 -0.52 -0.16
C GLY A 99 13.94 -0.58 0.15
N PHE A 100 13.63 -0.71 1.43
CA PHE A 100 12.27 -0.59 1.92
C PHE A 100 12.21 -0.03 3.33
N ASP A 101 11.06 0.51 3.71
CA ASP A 101 10.69 0.82 5.09
C ASP A 101 9.28 0.29 5.42
N LEU A 102 9.02 0.14 6.72
CA LEU A 102 7.73 -0.17 7.31
C LEU A 102 7.46 0.88 8.38
N VAL A 103 6.34 1.59 8.28
CA VAL A 103 6.02 2.76 9.11
C VAL A 103 4.67 2.60 9.81
N GLU A 104 4.37 3.51 10.73
CA GLU A 104 3.09 3.65 11.46
C GLU A 104 2.68 2.48 12.37
N VAL A 105 3.60 1.56 12.68
CA VAL A 105 3.37 0.56 13.74
C VAL A 105 3.27 1.27 15.08
N ASN A 106 2.15 1.07 15.77
CA ASN A 106 1.88 1.64 17.08
C ASN A 106 1.66 0.54 18.13
N PRO A 107 2.68 0.22 18.96
CA PRO A 107 2.60 -0.81 19.99
C PRO A 107 1.52 -0.56 21.05
N LEU A 108 1.11 0.70 21.27
CA LEU A 108 0.05 1.02 22.25
C LEU A 108 -1.33 0.53 21.81
N TYR A 109 -1.53 0.31 20.51
CA TYR A 109 -2.77 -0.23 19.94
C TYR A 109 -2.63 -1.67 19.44
N ASP A 110 -1.46 -2.29 19.63
CA ASP A 110 -1.17 -3.62 19.10
C ASP A 110 -1.65 -4.75 20.03
N SER A 111 -2.93 -5.06 19.94
CA SER A 111 -3.54 -6.13 20.73
C SER A 111 -2.90 -7.49 20.43
N GLY A 112 -2.22 -8.06 21.42
CA GLY A 112 -1.59 -9.37 21.31
C GLY A 112 -0.36 -9.40 20.41
N GLU A 113 0.29 -8.25 20.19
CA GLU A 113 1.48 -8.11 19.35
C GLU A 113 1.26 -8.57 17.89
N MET A 114 0.01 -8.53 17.44
CA MET A 114 -0.40 -9.02 16.12
C MET A 114 0.23 -8.23 14.97
N THR A 115 0.30 -6.91 15.11
CA THR A 115 0.87 -6.02 14.09
C THR A 115 2.39 -6.15 14.02
N SER A 116 3.05 -6.33 15.16
CA SER A 116 4.51 -6.38 15.27
C SER A 116 5.14 -7.75 15.04
N GLN A 117 4.35 -8.82 14.95
CA GLN A 117 4.79 -10.21 14.73
C GLN A 117 5.45 -10.46 13.36
#